data_AF-F6B3L2-F1
#
_entry.id   AF-F6B3L2-F1
#
_cell.length_a   1.000
_cell.length_b   1.000
_cell.length_c   1.000
_cell.angle_alpha   90.00
_cell.angle_beta   90.00
_cell.angle_gamma   90.00
#
_symmetry.space_group_name_H-M   'P 1'
#
loop_
_entity.id
_entity.type
_entity.pdbx_description
1 polymer ?
#
loop_
_entity_poly.entity_id
_entity_poly.type
_entity_poly.pdbx_seq_one_letter_code
_entity_poly.pdbx_strand_id
1 'polypeptide(L)'
;MKHNHALNLARLLQALKDSTSVGGITLQQLVDICGVSKRQVYRYLRELEQMGIEIERPRVRAGRKKSTGCYRLNPYQVEDFLTETMLLMFFNELIINYQQYKKQVLFLKEFIIHFLAMRHGLIYQNGETTSFGDIT
;
A
#
# COMPACT_ATOMS: atom_id res chain seq x y z
N MET A 1 3.70 -6.87 13.72
CA MET A 1 2.56 -6.00 13.35
C MET A 1 2.54 -5.85 11.84
N LYS A 2 1.46 -6.24 11.16
CA LYS A 2 1.28 -6.03 9.72
C LYS A 2 1.14 -4.52 9.50
N HIS A 3 2.11 -3.88 8.85
CA HIS A 3 2.02 -2.46 8.54
C HIS A 3 0.91 -2.27 7.50
N ASN A 4 -0.16 -1.56 7.88
CA ASN A 4 -1.20 -1.19 6.93
C ASN A 4 -0.69 0.00 6.11
N HIS A 5 -0.08 -0.33 4.96
CA HIS A 5 0.60 0.61 4.07
C HIS A 5 -0.31 1.78 3.69
N ALA A 6 -1.51 1.49 3.21
CA ALA A 6 -2.50 2.50 2.82
C ALA A 6 -2.90 3.41 4.00
N LEU A 7 -3.13 2.84 5.19
CA LEU A 7 -3.44 3.61 6.38
C LEU A 7 -2.30 4.55 6.78
N ASN A 8 -1.05 4.09 6.69
CA ASN A 8 0.11 4.91 7.01
C ASN A 8 0.32 6.03 5.97
N LEU A 9 0.10 5.74 4.69
CA LEU A 9 0.16 6.75 3.63
C LEU A 9 -0.91 7.84 3.85
N ALA A 10 -2.13 7.43 4.21
CA ALA A 10 -3.23 8.35 4.52
C ALA A 10 -2.94 9.20 5.76
N ARG A 11 -2.43 8.61 6.85
CA ARG A 11 -2.02 9.34 8.06
C ARG A 11 -0.92 10.34 7.77
N LEU A 12 0.07 9.96 6.97
CA LEU A 12 1.18 10.82 6.58
C LEU A 12 0.69 12.01 5.76
N LEU A 13 -0.21 11.77 4.80
CA LEU A 13 -0.80 12.81 3.97
C LEU A 13 -1.67 13.78 4.80
N GLN A 14 -2.49 13.25 5.71
CA GLN A 14 -3.30 14.05 6.62
C GLN A 14 -2.40 14.94 7.51
N ALA A 15 -1.35 14.36 8.09
CA ALA A 15 -0.40 15.11 8.92
C ALA A 15 0.31 16.22 8.15
N LEU A 16 0.66 15.98 6.88
CA LEU A 16 1.22 17.00 6.00
C LEU A 16 0.19 18.11 5.73
N LYS A 17 -1.07 17.77 5.44
CA LYS A 17 -2.16 18.75 5.22
C LYS A 17 -2.36 19.65 6.45
N ASP A 18 -2.55 19.04 7.62
CA ASP A 18 -2.85 19.77 8.86
C ASP A 18 -1.71 20.68 9.30
N SER A 19 -0.47 20.30 9.01
CA SER A 19 0.71 21.06 9.39
C SER A 19 1.13 22.10 8.35
N THR A 20 0.67 22.01 7.09
CA THR A 20 1.13 22.90 6.01
C THR A 20 0.84 24.37 6.31
N SER A 21 -0.31 24.70 6.88
CA SER A 21 -0.69 26.06 7.28
C SER A 21 0.14 26.61 8.45
N VAL A 22 0.72 25.74 9.29
CA VAL A 22 1.45 26.11 10.52
C VAL A 22 2.97 25.99 10.34
N GLY A 23 3.44 25.89 9.09
CA GLY A 23 4.87 25.82 8.81
C GLY A 23 5.45 24.41 8.73
N GLY A 24 4.61 23.40 8.52
CA GLY A 24 4.99 22.03 8.16
C GLY A 24 5.35 21.13 9.34
N ILE A 25 5.74 19.90 9.01
CA ILE A 25 5.99 18.83 9.98
C ILE A 25 7.37 18.23 9.82
N THR A 26 8.04 17.92 10.93
CA THR A 26 9.37 17.31 10.90
C THR A 26 9.30 15.82 10.56
N LEU A 27 10.41 15.28 10.05
CA LEU A 27 10.51 13.84 9.77
C LEU A 27 10.25 12.99 11.02
N GLN A 28 10.68 13.45 12.20
CA GLN A 28 10.51 12.70 13.44
C GLN A 28 9.04 12.61 13.83
N GLN A 29 8.30 13.71 13.73
CA GLN A 29 6.86 13.70 13.98
C GLN A 29 6.11 12.76 13.02
N LEU A 30 6.51 12.71 11.73
CA LEU A 30 5.93 11.77 10.77
C LEU A 30 6.20 10.30 11.13
N VAL A 31 7.40 9.99 11.63
CA VAL A 31 7.75 8.67 12.17
C VAL A 31 6.84 8.33 13.34
N ASP A 32 6.67 9.26 14.27
CA ASP A 32 5.90 9.05 15.50
C ASP A 32 4.40 8.82 15.17
N ILE A 33 3.84 9.60 14.23
CA ILE A 33 2.44 9.45 13.75
C ILE A 33 2.20 8.11 13.06
N CYS A 34 3.14 7.69 12.21
CA CYS A 34 2.99 6.46 11.43
C CYS A 34 3.42 5.21 12.23
N GLY A 35 4.20 5.36 13.31
CA GLY A 35 4.78 4.25 14.06
C GLY A 35 5.74 3.40 13.23
N VAL A 36 6.46 4.00 12.27
CA VAL A 36 7.36 3.29 11.34
C VAL A 36 8.76 3.93 11.30
N SER A 37 9.74 3.22 10.75
CA SER A 37 11.10 3.76 10.62
C SER A 37 11.18 4.94 9.64
N LYS A 38 12.19 5.81 9.83
CA LYS A 38 12.49 6.93 8.91
C LYS A 38 12.57 6.50 7.45
N ARG A 39 13.15 5.32 7.19
CA ARG A 39 13.25 4.76 5.84
C ARG A 39 11.88 4.52 5.21
N GLN A 40 10.90 4.04 5.98
CA GLN A 40 9.54 3.85 5.49
C GLN A 40 8.85 5.19 5.24
N VAL A 41 9.01 6.17 6.14
CA VAL A 41 8.48 7.53 5.92
C VAL A 41 9.04 8.13 4.62
N TYR A 42 10.33 7.98 4.34
CA TYR A 42 10.91 8.42 3.05
C TYR A 42 10.32 7.70 1.83
N ARG A 43 9.99 6.41 1.97
CA ARG A 43 9.32 5.64 0.92
C ARG A 43 7.92 6.19 0.66
N TYR A 44 7.15 6.44 1.72
CA TYR A 44 5.80 7.01 1.62
C TYR A 44 5.81 8.41 1.00
N LEU A 45 6.74 9.27 1.42
CA LEU A 45 6.90 10.60 0.82
C LEU A 45 7.19 10.53 -0.68
N ARG A 46 8.08 9.61 -1.11
CA ARG A 46 8.37 9.39 -2.53
C ARG A 46 7.15 8.87 -3.29
N GLU A 47 6.38 7.99 -2.67
CA GLU A 47 5.18 7.40 -3.27
C GLU A 47 4.09 8.46 -3.49
N LEU A 48 3.88 9.37 -2.51
CA LEU A 48 3.01 10.53 -2.69
C LEU A 48 3.48 11.45 -3.83
N GLU A 49 4.79 11.71 -3.93
CA GLU A 49 5.36 12.48 -5.06
C GLU A 49 5.11 11.78 -6.41
N GLN A 50 5.24 10.45 -6.47
CA GLN A 50 4.94 9.67 -7.68
C GLN A 50 3.46 9.71 -8.07
N MET A 51 2.57 9.97 -7.11
CA MET A 51 1.14 10.17 -7.33
C MET A 51 0.81 11.62 -7.73
N GLY A 52 1.80 12.51 -7.85
CA GLY A 52 1.62 13.90 -8.26
C GLY A 52 1.41 14.88 -7.10
N ILE A 53 1.54 14.43 -5.85
CA ILE A 53 1.48 15.32 -4.69
C ILE A 53 2.83 16.02 -4.55
N GLU A 54 2.82 17.35 -4.65
CA GLU A 54 4.03 18.14 -4.50
C GLU A 54 4.34 18.38 -3.01
N ILE A 55 5.46 17.83 -2.58
CA ILE A 55 5.95 17.95 -1.21
C ILE A 55 7.17 18.88 -1.20
N GLU A 56 7.05 20.00 -0.50
CA GLU A 56 8.19 20.87 -0.21
C GLU A 56 9.10 20.19 0.82
N ARG A 57 10.32 19.89 0.39
CA ARG A 57 11.32 19.23 1.24
C ARG A 57 12.13 20.26 2.05
N PRO A 58 12.61 19.89 3.25
CA PRO A 58 13.57 20.67 4.02
C PRO A 58 14.77 21.13 3.18
N ARG A 59 14.98 22.44 3.04
CA ARG A 59 16.20 22.96 2.42
C ARG A 59 17.39 22.70 3.35
N VAL A 60 18.35 21.91 2.88
CA VAL A 60 19.64 21.75 3.56
C VAL A 60 20.45 23.01 3.30
N ARG A 61 20.54 23.92 4.27
CA ARG A 61 21.47 25.06 4.16
C ARG A 61 22.90 24.51 4.27
N ALA A 62 23.71 24.73 3.22
CA ALA A 62 25.12 24.36 3.21
C ALA A 62 25.82 24.95 4.45
N GLY A 63 26.47 24.10 5.25
CA GLY A 63 27.32 24.54 6.37
C GLY A 63 26.73 24.45 7.78
N ARG A 64 25.49 24.00 8.00
CA ARG A 64 24.98 23.70 9.36
C ARG A 64 24.52 22.24 9.47
N LYS A 65 24.72 21.64 10.66
CA LYS A 65 24.15 20.33 11.05
C LYS A 65 22.73 20.22 10.52
N LYS A 66 22.41 19.09 9.86
CA LYS A 66 21.10 18.75 9.27
C LYS A 66 19.98 19.42 10.06
N SER A 67 19.50 20.55 9.57
CA SER A 67 18.38 21.22 10.21
C SER A 67 17.21 20.25 10.21
N THR A 68 16.52 20.15 11.34
CA THR A 68 15.16 19.64 11.48
C THR A 68 14.22 20.51 10.66
N GLY A 69 14.36 20.47 9.34
CA GLY A 69 13.44 21.19 8.47
C GLY A 69 12.12 20.44 8.38
N CYS A 70 11.09 21.20 8.06
CA CYS A 70 9.74 20.72 7.96
C CYS A 70 9.39 20.36 6.51
N TYR A 71 8.60 19.29 6.36
CA TYR A 71 7.93 18.91 5.12
C TYR A 71 6.58 19.62 5.07
N ARG A 72 6.19 20.08 3.88
CA ARG A 72 4.92 20.79 3.64
C ARG A 72 4.32 20.35 2.32
N LEU A 73 3.01 20.45 2.17
CA LEU A 73 2.37 20.37 0.86
C LEU A 73 2.50 21.72 0.17
N ASN A 74 2.53 21.70 -1.16
CA ASN A 74 2.40 22.93 -1.93
C ASN A 74 0.99 23.53 -1.70
N PRO A 75 0.86 24.75 -1.13
CA PRO A 75 -0.43 25.34 -0.76
C PRO A 75 -1.40 25.49 -1.95
N TYR A 76 -0.89 25.58 -3.18
CA TYR A 76 -1.72 25.67 -4.39
C TYR A 76 -2.44 24.35 -4.75
N GLN A 77 -2.09 23.22 -4.12
CA GLN A 77 -2.73 21.91 -4.35
C GLN A 77 -3.74 21.51 -3.25
N VAL A 78 -3.89 22.29 -2.18
CA VAL A 78 -4.44 21.77 -0.91
C VAL A 78 -5.97 21.63 -0.88
N GLU A 79 -6.73 22.38 -1.68
CA GLU A 79 -8.19 22.40 -1.53
C GLU A 79 -8.92 21.28 -2.30
N ASP A 80 -8.61 21.04 -3.58
CA ASP A 80 -9.37 20.06 -4.39
C ASP A 80 -8.65 18.72 -4.60
N PHE A 81 -7.32 18.73 -4.78
CA PHE A 81 -6.58 17.56 -5.23
C PHE A 81 -6.42 16.48 -4.16
N LEU A 82 -6.38 16.87 -2.88
CA LEU A 82 -6.05 15.94 -1.78
C LEU A 82 -7.16 14.94 -1.48
N THR A 83 -8.43 15.36 -1.57
CA THR A 83 -9.57 14.49 -1.27
C THR A 83 -9.74 13.44 -2.35
N GLU A 84 -9.63 13.83 -3.62
CA GLU A 84 -9.70 12.91 -4.76
C GLU A 84 -8.51 11.94 -4.77
N THR A 85 -7.30 12.41 -4.45
CA THR A 85 -6.11 11.55 -4.37
C THR A 85 -6.21 10.54 -3.24
N MET A 86 -6.75 10.93 -2.08
CA MET A 86 -7.03 9.99 -0.98
C MET A 86 -8.04 8.92 -1.39
N LEU A 87 -9.10 9.29 -2.11
CA LEU A 87 -10.08 8.34 -2.63
C LEU A 87 -9.44 7.37 -3.63
N LEU A 88 -8.61 7.86 -4.55
CA LEU A 88 -7.89 7.03 -5.52
C LEU A 88 -6.95 6.03 -4.83
N MET A 89 -6.24 6.45 -3.78
CA MET A 89 -5.41 5.55 -2.97
C MET A 89 -6.24 4.44 -2.32
N PHE A 90 -7.40 4.80 -1.77
CA PHE A 90 -8.30 3.83 -1.17
C PHE A 90 -8.84 2.83 -2.20
N PHE A 91 -9.22 3.30 -3.39
CA PHE A 91 -9.66 2.43 -4.49
C PHE A 91 -8.56 1.48 -4.97
N ASN A 92 -7.32 1.96 -5.10
CA ASN A 92 -6.19 1.10 -5.48
C ASN A 92 -5.97 -0.03 -4.47
N GLU A 93 -6.02 0.28 -3.17
CA GLU A 93 -5.88 -0.74 -2.13
C GLU A 93 -7.04 -1.75 -2.16
N LEU A 94 -8.27 -1.29 -2.40
CA LEU A 94 -9.43 -2.17 -2.58
C LEU A 94 -9.27 -3.13 -3.77
N ILE A 95 -8.74 -2.65 -4.91
CA ILE A 95 -8.48 -3.50 -6.08
C ILE A 95 -7.44 -4.58 -5.76
N ILE A 96 -6.34 -4.20 -5.10
CA ILE A 96 -5.30 -5.16 -4.70
C ILE A 96 -5.88 -6.23 -3.77
N ASN A 97 -6.67 -5.83 -2.77
CA ASN A 97 -7.33 -6.76 -1.85
C ASN A 97 -8.32 -7.67 -2.56
N TYR A 98 -9.12 -7.14 -3.49
CA TYR A 98 -10.03 -7.95 -4.31
C TYR A 98 -9.27 -8.99 -5.13
N GLN A 99 -8.15 -8.63 -5.75
CA GLN A 99 -7.32 -9.58 -6.49
C GLN A 99 -6.76 -10.69 -5.60
N GLN A 100 -6.35 -10.36 -4.37
CA GLN A 100 -5.91 -11.36 -3.39
C GLN A 100 -7.05 -12.32 -3.00
N TYR A 101 -8.24 -11.78 -2.71
CA TYR A 101 -9.41 -12.59 -2.39
C TYR A 101 -9.80 -13.52 -3.55
N LYS A 102 -9.77 -13.00 -4.78
CA LYS A 102 -10.02 -13.80 -5.99
C LYS A 102 -9.05 -14.98 -6.09
N LYS A 103 -7.75 -14.77 -5.80
CA LYS A 103 -6.74 -15.85 -5.78
C LYS A 103 -7.05 -16.89 -4.70
N GLN A 104 -7.45 -16.46 -3.50
CA GLN A 104 -7.81 -17.38 -2.41
C GLN A 104 -9.04 -18.24 -2.76
N VAL A 105 -10.06 -17.64 -3.37
CA VAL A 105 -11.25 -18.37 -3.84
C VAL A 105 -10.88 -19.39 -4.91
N LEU A 106 -10.02 -19.04 -5.86
CA LEU A 106 -9.55 -19.97 -6.89
C LEU A 106 -8.80 -21.16 -6.28
N PHE A 107 -7.88 -20.89 -5.35
CA PHE A 107 -7.18 -21.93 -4.61
C PHE A 107 -8.15 -22.87 -3.88
N LEU A 108 -9.16 -22.32 -3.21
CA LEU A 108 -10.15 -23.14 -2.49
C LEU A 108 -10.97 -24.00 -3.47
N LYS A 109 -11.33 -23.46 -4.65
CA LYS A 109 -12.00 -24.24 -5.69
C LYS A 109 -11.13 -25.38 -6.18
N GLU A 110 -9.86 -25.13 -6.48
CA GLU A 110 -8.90 -26.16 -6.90
C GLU A 110 -8.73 -27.24 -5.83
N PHE A 111 -8.65 -26.84 -4.56
CA PHE A 111 -8.56 -27.75 -3.42
C PHE A 111 -9.80 -28.64 -3.29
N ILE A 112 -11.00 -28.06 -3.38
CA ILE A 112 -12.27 -28.81 -3.32
C ILE A 112 -12.36 -29.78 -4.50
N ILE A 113 -12.00 -29.34 -5.71
CA ILE A 113 -12.00 -30.21 -6.90
C ILE A 113 -11.02 -31.37 -6.72
N HIS A 114 -9.79 -31.11 -6.25
CA HIS A 114 -8.82 -32.18 -5.95
C HIS A 114 -9.34 -33.15 -4.89
N PHE A 115 -9.95 -32.65 -3.82
CA PHE A 115 -10.52 -33.49 -2.77
C PHE A 115 -11.66 -34.37 -3.29
N LEU A 116 -12.56 -33.81 -4.10
CA LEU A 116 -13.65 -34.56 -4.73
C LEU A 116 -13.11 -35.59 -5.73
N ALA A 117 -12.12 -35.22 -6.55
CA ALA A 117 -11.47 -36.13 -7.49
C ALA A 117 -10.86 -37.33 -6.76
N MET A 118 -10.08 -37.09 -5.68
CA MET A 118 -9.53 -38.15 -4.85
C MET A 118 -10.60 -39.03 -4.22
N ARG A 119 -11.69 -38.45 -3.69
CA ARG A 119 -12.81 -39.23 -3.10
C ARG A 119 -13.49 -40.16 -4.11
N HIS A 120 -13.54 -39.76 -5.38
CA HIS A 120 -14.16 -40.54 -6.45
C HIS A 120 -13.15 -41.39 -7.26
N GLY A 121 -11.89 -41.46 -6.84
CA GLY A 121 -10.86 -42.26 -7.52
C GLY A 121 -10.39 -41.67 -8.86
N LEU A 122 -10.64 -40.40 -9.10
CA LEU A 122 -10.16 -39.66 -10.28
C LEU A 122 -8.78 -39.07 -9.92
N ILE A 123 -7.71 -39.58 -10.52
CA ILE A 123 -6.37 -39.00 -10.35
C ILE A 123 -6.22 -37.87 -11.38
N TYR A 124 -6.05 -36.65 -10.89
CA TYR A 124 -5.76 -35.49 -11.73
C TYR A 124 -4.25 -35.43 -12.00
N GLN A 125 -3.78 -36.00 -13.12
CA GLN A 125 -2.41 -35.81 -13.60
C GLN A 125 -2.42 -34.88 -14.81
N ASN A 126 -1.77 -33.72 -14.68
CA ASN A 126 -1.41 -32.82 -15.79
C ASN A 126 -2.50 -32.54 -16.85
N GLY A 127 -3.73 -32.21 -16.42
CA GLY A 127 -4.77 -31.72 -17.32
C GLY A 127 -5.53 -32.79 -18.11
N GLU A 128 -5.23 -34.08 -17.88
CA GLU A 128 -6.03 -35.19 -18.40
C GLU A 128 -6.57 -36.03 -17.24
N THR A 129 -7.90 -36.19 -17.21
CA THR A 129 -8.56 -37.11 -16.29
C THR A 129 -8.42 -38.54 -16.83
N THR A 130 -7.54 -39.35 -16.25
CA THR A 130 -7.51 -40.79 -16.49
C THR A 130 -8.34 -41.50 -15.42
N SER A 131 -9.24 -42.38 -15.88
CA SER A 131 -10.04 -43.21 -14.99
C SER A 131 -9.19 -44.38 -14.51
N PHE A 132 -9.37 -44.77 -13.24
CA PHE A 132 -8.64 -45.88 -12.63
C PHE A 132 -8.90 -47.24 -13.32
N GLY A 133 -9.88 -47.33 -14.22
CA GLY A 133 -10.25 -48.55 -14.95
C GLY A 133 -9.37 -48.91 -16.14
N ASP A 134 -8.40 -48.07 -16.52
CA ASP A 134 -7.58 -48.28 -17.73
C ASP A 134 -6.21 -48.92 -17.44
N ILE A 135 -5.96 -49.35 -16.19
CA ILE A 135 -4.75 -50.08 -15.78
C ILE A 135 -5.13 -51.52 -15.42
N THR A 136 -5.39 -52.33 -16.46
CA THR A 136 -5.33 -53.80 -16.41
C THR A 136 -4.64 -54.30 -17.66
#